data_AF-A0A1J0LY93-F1
#
_entry.id   AF-A0A1J0LY93-F1
#
_cell.length_a   1.000
_cell.length_b   1.000
_cell.length_c   1.000
_cell.angle_alpha   90.00
_cell.angle_beta   90.00
_cell.angle_gamma   90.00
#
_symmetry.space_group_name_H-M   'P 1'
#
loop_
_entity.id
_entity.type
_entity.pdbx_description
1 polymer ?
#
loop_
_entity_poly.entity_id
_entity_poly.type
_entity_poly.pdbx_seq_one_letter_code
_entity_poly.pdbx_strand_id
1 'polypeptide(L)'
;MPLTRLSTKGQVVLPKPVREALGLKAGDELLVQLEGEAIRLIPWRRRSLAEVLDALPGHPPRTSFPSPEALFAAEREEARQRWRR
;
A
#
# COMPACT_ATOMS: atom_id res chain seq x y z
N MET A 1 -5.77 -7.22 -26.54
CA MET A 1 -5.80 -8.25 -25.49
C MET A 1 -4.74 -9.30 -25.80
N PRO A 2 -3.67 -9.44 -25.01
CA PRO A 2 -2.63 -10.42 -25.28
C PRO A 2 -3.06 -11.81 -24.79
N LEU A 3 -2.80 -12.85 -25.59
CA LEU A 3 -2.98 -14.25 -25.20
C LEU A 3 -1.68 -14.78 -24.58
N THR A 4 -1.78 -15.61 -23.56
CA THR A 4 -0.66 -16.35 -22.97
C THR A 4 -1.00 -17.82 -22.86
N ARG A 5 0.03 -18.67 -22.76
CA ARG A 5 -0.13 -20.13 -22.68
C ARG A 5 0.25 -20.62 -21.29
N LEU A 6 -0.51 -21.58 -20.77
CA LEU A 6 -0.13 -22.34 -19.59
C LEU A 6 1.01 -23.29 -19.95
N SER A 7 2.14 -23.18 -19.24
CA SER A 7 3.27 -24.09 -19.42
C SER A 7 2.97 -25.47 -18.86
N THR A 8 3.81 -26.46 -19.19
CA THR A 8 3.71 -27.82 -18.62
C THR A 8 3.83 -27.88 -17.11
N LYS A 9 4.45 -26.86 -16.50
CA LYS A 9 4.57 -26.71 -15.04
C LYS A 9 3.43 -25.88 -14.42
N GLY A 10 2.39 -25.57 -15.18
CA GLY A 10 1.26 -24.78 -14.69
C GLY A 10 1.56 -23.28 -14.53
N GLN A 11 2.58 -22.75 -15.22
CA GLN A 11 2.95 -21.33 -15.13
C GLN A 11 2.33 -20.54 -16.28
N VAL A 12 1.85 -19.34 -15.99
CA VAL A 12 1.45 -18.35 -17.01
C VAL A 12 2.43 -17.19 -17.02
N VAL A 13 2.90 -16.81 -18.21
CA VAL A 13 3.77 -15.64 -18.35
C VAL A 13 2.90 -14.41 -18.59
N LEU A 14 3.00 -13.41 -17.71
CA LEU A 14 2.35 -12.12 -17.92
C LEU A 14 3.06 -11.36 -19.05
N PRO A 15 2.37 -11.00 -20.14
CA PRO A 15 2.97 -10.25 -21.25
C PRO A 15 3.58 -8.92 -20.80
N LYS A 16 4.64 -8.46 -21.47
CA LYS A 16 5.35 -7.21 -21.14
C LYS A 16 4.40 -6.01 -20.94
N PRO A 17 3.43 -5.74 -21.82
CA PRO A 17 2.53 -4.59 -21.64
C PRO A 17 1.70 -4.65 -20.36
N VAL A 18 1.29 -5.85 -19.92
CA VAL A 18 0.53 -6.04 -18.68
C VAL A 18 1.41 -5.78 -17.46
N ARG A 19 2.66 -6.25 -17.49
CA ARG A 19 3.62 -6.00 -16.40
C ARG A 19 3.92 -4.52 -16.24
N GLU A 20 4.14 -3.81 -17.36
CA GLU A 20 4.43 -2.37 -17.35
C GLU A 20 3.24 -1.56 -16.84
N ALA A 21 2.02 -1.86 -17.30
CA ALA A 21 0.81 -1.18 -16.86
C ALA A 21 0.54 -1.34 -15.34
N LEU A 22 0.90 -2.49 -14.77
CA LEU A 22 0.73 -2.77 -13.34
C LEU A 22 1.97 -2.43 -12.50
N GLY A 23 3.06 -1.99 -13.14
CA GLY A 23 4.35 -1.70 -12.50
C GLY A 23 4.98 -2.91 -11.81
N LEU A 24 4.77 -4.11 -12.36
CA LEU A 24 5.25 -5.38 -11.79
C LEU A 24 6.75 -5.59 -12.06
N LYS A 25 7.45 -6.08 -11.04
CA LYS A 25 8.87 -6.48 -11.09
C LYS A 25 9.02 -7.97 -10.80
N ALA A 26 10.21 -8.50 -11.13
CA ALA A 26 10.54 -9.87 -10.78
C ALA A 26 10.53 -10.05 -9.25
N GLY A 27 9.85 -11.08 -8.77
CA GLY A 27 9.67 -11.35 -7.35
C GLY A 27 8.41 -10.74 -6.73
N ASP A 28 7.66 -9.90 -7.45
CA ASP A 28 6.38 -9.41 -6.95
C ASP A 28 5.39 -10.57 -6.75
N GLU A 29 4.71 -10.56 -5.61
CA GLU A 29 3.67 -11.53 -5.28
C GLU A 29 2.33 -11.11 -5.88
N LEU A 30 1.54 -12.08 -6.33
CA LEU A 30 0.19 -11.87 -6.83
C LEU A 30 -0.77 -12.72 -6.02
N LEU A 31 -1.84 -12.10 -5.54
CA LEU A 31 -2.99 -12.82 -4.99
C LEU A 31 -3.81 -13.38 -6.16
N VAL A 32 -4.14 -14.68 -6.09
CA VAL A 32 -4.96 -15.38 -7.08
C VAL A 32 -6.36 -15.57 -6.49
N GLN A 33 -7.37 -14.96 -7.12
CA GLN A 33 -8.78 -15.17 -6.77
C GLN A 33 -9.48 -15.92 -7.91
N LEU A 34 -10.26 -16.94 -7.55
CA LEU A 34 -11.13 -17.63 -8.50
C LEU A 34 -12.47 -16.90 -8.59
N GLU A 35 -12.84 -16.47 -9.78
CA GLU A 35 -14.09 -15.78 -10.09
C GLU A 35 -14.83 -16.59 -11.16
N GLY A 36 -15.56 -17.62 -10.74
CA GLY A 36 -16.25 -18.56 -11.64
C GLY A 36 -15.26 -19.35 -12.50
N GLU A 37 -15.31 -19.15 -13.82
CA GLU A 37 -14.38 -19.76 -14.79
C GLU A 37 -13.13 -18.90 -15.07
N ALA A 38 -13.01 -17.74 -14.42
CA ALA A 38 -11.88 -16.84 -14.56
C ALA A 38 -11.03 -16.78 -13.29
N ILE A 39 -9.79 -16.33 -13.43
CA ILE A 39 -8.97 -15.91 -12.31
C ILE A 39 -8.70 -14.42 -12.36
N ARG A 40 -8.75 -13.77 -11.20
CA ARG A 40 -8.30 -12.41 -11.00
C ARG A 40 -6.95 -12.43 -10.29
N LEU A 41 -5.96 -11.80 -10.91
CA LEU A 41 -4.62 -11.63 -10.34
C LEU A 41 -4.47 -10.20 -9.81
N ILE A 42 -4.16 -10.07 -8.53
CA ILE A 42 -4.05 -8.77 -7.85
C ILE A 42 -2.65 -8.63 -7.27
N PRO A 43 -1.89 -7.56 -7.60
CA PRO A 43 -0.57 -7.33 -6.99
C PRO A 43 -0.65 -7.28 -5.46
N TRP A 44 0.09 -8.15 -4.80
CA TRP A 44 0.14 -8.22 -3.35
C TRP A 44 1.28 -7.35 -2.83
N ARG A 45 0.97 -6.08 -2.56
CA ARG A 45 1.94 -5.13 -2.00
C ARG A 45 1.79 -5.08 -0.49
N ARG A 46 2.69 -5.73 0.24
CA ARG A 46 2.83 -5.50 1.69
C ARG A 46 3.30 -4.06 1.89
N ARG A 47 2.42 -3.22 2.44
CA ARG A 47 2.77 -1.90 2.95
C ARG A 47 2.95 -2.04 4.45
N SER A 48 4.01 -1.48 5.00
CA SER A 48 4.13 -1.32 6.43
C SER A 48 3.09 -0.31 6.94
N LEU A 49 2.65 -0.47 8.18
CA LEU A 49 1.74 0.49 8.80
C LEU A 49 2.32 1.92 8.78
N ALA A 50 3.64 2.05 8.95
CA ALA A 50 4.33 3.33 8.87
C ALA A 50 4.15 4.00 7.49
N GLU A 51 4.39 3.26 6.40
CA GLU A 51 4.20 3.78 5.04
C GLU A 51 2.75 4.18 4.74
N VAL A 52 1.78 3.53 5.37
CA VAL A 52 0.37 3.90 5.24
C VAL A 52 0.06 5.18 6.01
N LEU A 53 0.50 5.26 7.27
CA LEU A 53 0.27 6.42 8.13
C LEU A 53 0.89 7.70 7.55
N ASP A 54 2.11 7.61 7.02
CA ASP A 54 2.78 8.77 6.41
C ASP A 54 2.09 9.25 5.10
N ALA A 55 1.29 8.40 4.46
CA ALA A 55 0.55 8.73 3.25
C ALA A 55 -0.87 9.28 3.51
N LEU A 56 -1.35 9.28 4.76
CA LEU A 56 -2.69 9.75 5.11
C LEU A 56 -2.71 11.27 5.31
N PRO A 57 -3.63 11.99 4.64
CA PRO A 57 -3.75 13.43 4.83
C PRO A 57 -4.18 13.76 6.26
N GLY A 58 -3.45 14.69 6.90
CA GLY A 58 -3.72 15.13 8.26
C GLY A 58 -3.09 14.28 9.37
N HIS A 59 -2.37 13.21 9.03
CA HIS A 59 -1.57 12.48 10.01
C HIS A 59 -0.16 13.09 10.06
N PRO A 60 0.33 13.56 11.22
CA PRO A 60 1.72 13.98 11.34
C PRO A 60 2.62 12.76 11.10
N PRO A 61 3.74 12.87 10.34
CA PRO A 61 4.63 11.75 10.12
C PRO A 61 5.03 11.08 11.44
N ARG A 62 5.34 9.79 11.42
CA ARG A 62 5.63 9.03 12.66
C ARG A 62 6.79 9.62 13.48
N THR A 63 7.63 10.44 12.84
CA THR A 63 8.78 11.14 13.43
C THR A 63 8.44 12.52 13.99
N SER A 64 7.21 13.03 13.83
CA SER A 64 6.81 14.36 14.30
C SER A 64 6.86 14.51 15.81
N PHE A 65 6.74 13.42 16.57
CA PHE A 65 6.77 13.46 18.03
C PHE A 65 7.71 12.38 18.56
N PRO A 66 8.73 12.75 19.36
CA PRO A 66 9.71 11.80 19.89
C PRO A 66 9.14 10.92 21.02
N SER A 67 8.02 11.31 21.62
CA SER A 67 7.33 10.54 22.65
C SER A 67 5.84 10.91 22.76
N PRO A 68 5.00 10.03 23.37
CA PRO A 68 3.60 10.34 23.65
C PRO A 68 3.42 11.60 24.50
N GLU A 69 4.30 11.82 25.47
CA GLU A 69 4.25 13.00 26.34
C GLU A 69 4.46 14.30 25.55
N ALA A 70 5.36 14.27 24.55
CA ALA A 70 5.59 15.42 23.66
C ALA A 70 4.37 15.72 22.78
N LEU A 71 3.69 14.69 22.28
CA LEU A 71 2.41 14.83 21.56
C LEU A 71 1.35 15.48 22.44
N PHE A 72 1.11 14.93 23.63
CA PHE A 72 0.11 15.47 24.56
C PHE A 72 0.44 16.90 25.01
N ALA A 73 1.72 17.23 25.17
CA ALA A 73 2.14 18.59 25.48
C ALA A 73 1.80 19.58 24.36
N ALA A 74 2.02 19.20 23.10
CA ALA A 74 1.66 20.01 21.93
C ALA A 74 0.14 20.20 21.83
N GLU A 75 -0.66 19.14 21.96
CA GLU A 75 -2.12 19.24 21.94
C GLU A 75 -2.66 20.15 23.04
N ARG A 76 -2.09 20.05 24.26
CA ARG A 76 -2.46 20.92 25.39
C ARG A 76 -2.10 22.38 25.14
N GLU A 77 -0.98 22.65 24.48
CA GLU A 77 -0.57 24.00 24.09
C GLU A 77 -1.53 24.58 23.03
N GLU A 78 -1.87 23.80 22.00
CA GLU A 78 -2.84 24.19 20.99
C GLU A 78 -4.22 24.45 21.60
N ALA A 79 -4.67 23.60 22.53
CA ALA A 79 -5.90 23.81 23.27
C ALA A 79 -5.84 25.12 24.08
N ARG A 80 -4.74 25.42 24.78
CA ARG A 80 -4.56 26.70 25.49
C ARG A 80 -4.65 27.90 24.54
N GLN A 81 -4.05 27.81 23.36
CA GLN A 81 -4.05 28.90 22.37
C GLN A 81 -5.43 29.08 21.75
N ARG A 82 -6.15 27.98 21.47
CA ARG A 82 -7.50 27.99 20.93
C ARG A 82 -8.51 28.62 21.89
N TRP A 83 -8.33 28.45 23.19
CA TRP A 83 -9.22 29.01 24.23
C TRP A 83 -8.86 30.44 24.65
N ARG A 84 -7.70 30.96 24.21
CA ARG A 84 -7.27 32.35 24.42
C ARG A 84 -7.69 33.30 23.31
N ARG A 85 -8.40 32.81 22.29
CA ARG A 85 -8.90 33.57 21.14
C ARG A 85 -10.42 33.65 21.20
#